data_AF-A0A166F417-F1
#
_entry.id   AF-A0A166F417-F1
#
_cell.length_a   1.000
_cell.length_b   1.000
_cell.length_c   1.000
_cell.angle_alpha   90.00
_cell.angle_beta   90.00
_cell.angle_gamma   90.00
#
_symmetry.space_group_name_H-M   'P 1'
#
loop_
_entity.id
_entity.type
_entity.pdbx_description
1 polymer ?
#
loop_
_entity_poly.entity_id
_entity_poly.type
_entity_poly.pdbx_seq_one_letter_code
_entity_poly.pdbx_strand_id
1 'polypeptide(L)' 'MIFLDTSFLVAYFFENDDFHERAVEVNERIKNEEKVISNLVISEVLTVLIGCAIINFSVDG' A
#
# COMPACT_ATOMS: atom_id res chain seq x y z
N MET A 1 18.51 4.88 3.32
CA MET A 1 17.79 3.59 3.40
C MET A 1 16.48 3.80 4.16
N ILE A 2 15.35 3.55 3.51
CA ILE A 2 14.00 3.72 4.06
C ILE A 2 13.28 2.38 3.99
N PHE A 3 12.71 1.94 5.11
CA PHE A 3 11.86 0.76 5.13
C PHE A 3 10.42 1.16 4.81
N LEU A 4 9.82 0.53 3.79
CA LEU A 4 8.45 0.80 3.39
C LEU A 4 7.51 -0.14 4.14
N ASP A 5 6.52 0.45 4.81
CA ASP A 5 5.48 -0.27 5.54
C ASP A 5 4.22 -0.45 4.67
N THR A 6 3.41 -1.45 5.02
CA THR A 6 2.14 -1.75 4.36
C THR A 6 1.22 -0.53 4.30
N SER A 7 1.10 0.22 5.40
CA SER A 7 0.21 1.40 5.47
C SER A 7 0.56 2.47 4.43
N PHE A 8 1.85 2.75 4.27
CA PHE A 8 2.34 3.70 3.27
C PHE A 8 2.07 3.21 1.85
N LEU A 9 2.34 1.93 1.57
CA LEU A 9 2.13 1.35 0.25
C LEU A 9 0.64 1.32 -0.12
N VAL A 10 -0.24 0.98 0.82
CA VAL A 10 -1.69 1.02 0.61
C VAL A 10 -2.14 2.44 0.30
N ALA A 11 -1.78 3.43 1.12
CA ALA A 11 -2.12 4.82 0.85
C ALA A 11 -1.55 5.30 -0.51
N TYR A 12 -0.34 4.88 -0.86
CA TYR A 12 0.28 5.25 -2.14
C TYR A 12 -0.43 4.63 -3.36
N PHE A 13 -0.85 3.37 -3.29
CA PHE A 13 -1.48 2.68 -4.43
C PHE A 13 -3.01 2.82 -4.49
N PHE A 14 -3.67 3.11 -3.38
CA PHE A 14 -5.12 3.24 -3.32
C PHE A 14 -5.54 4.70 -3.38
N GLU A 15 -6.04 5.14 -4.53
CA GLU A 15 -6.38 6.55 -4.80
C GLU A 15 -7.49 7.11 -3.88
N ASN A 16 -8.35 6.23 -3.35
CA ASN A 16 -9.42 6.60 -2.43
C ASN A 16 -9.00 6.60 -0.95
N ASP A 17 -7.73 6.38 -0.64
CA ASP A 17 -7.21 6.49 0.72
C ASP A 17 -7.09 7.97 1.14
N ASP A 18 -7.53 8.31 2.35
CA ASP A 18 -7.46 9.69 2.88
C ASP A 18 -6.02 10.25 2.91
N PHE A 19 -5.01 9.38 2.93
CA PHE A 19 -3.59 9.75 2.92
C PHE A 19 -2.93 9.64 1.55
N HIS A 20 -3.69 9.38 0.47
CA HIS A 20 -3.12 9.16 -0.86
C HIS A 20 -2.25 10.31 -1.34
N GLU A 21 -2.77 11.55 -1.31
CA GLU A 21 -2.03 12.74 -1.73
C GLU A 21 -0.74 12.90 -0.93
N ARG A 22 -0.80 12.64 0.38
CA ARG A 22 0.36 12.73 1.26
C ARG A 22 1.39 11.64 0.95
N ALA A 23 0.95 10.42 0.64
CA ALA A 23 1.84 9.33 0.27
C ALA A 23 2.57 9.63 -1.05
N VAL A 24 1.89 10.23 -2.03
CA VAL A 24 2.49 10.69 -3.28
C VAL A 24 3.55 11.77 -3.03
N GLU A 25 3.26 12.78 -2.20
CA GLU A 25 4.25 13.80 -1.83
C GLU A 25 5.49 13.21 -1.17
N VAL A 26 5.29 12.26 -0.25
CA VAL A 26 6.39 11.59 0.45
C VAL A 26 7.21 10.77 -0.55
N ASN A 27 6.57 10.02 -1.45
CA ASN A 27 7.25 9.25 -2.50
C ASN A 27 8.16 10.15 -3.36
N GLU A 28 7.70 11.34 -3.75
CA GLU A 28 8.52 12.28 -4.51
C GLU A 28 9.77 12.75 -3.76
N ARG A 29 9.69 12.91 -2.44
CA ARG A 29 10.83 13.29 -1.59
C ARG A 29 11.83 12.15 -1.42
N ILE A 30 11.36 10.90 -1.42
CA ILE A 30 12.18 9.72 -1.15
C ILE A 30 12.55 8.93 -2.42
N LYS A 31 12.21 9.42 -3.61
CA LYS A 31 12.38 8.67 -4.87
C LYS A 31 13.82 8.24 -5.14
N ASN A 32 14.79 9.07 -4.76
CA ASN A 32 16.22 8.79 -4.96
C ASN A 32 16.88 8.06 -3.77
N GLU A 33 16.12 7.81 -2.70
CA GLU A 33 16.59 7.06 -1.56
C GLU A 33 16.50 5.56 -1.83
N GLU A 34 17.45 4.80 -1.27
CA GLU A 34 17.40 3.34 -1.22
C GLU A 34 16.20 2.90 -0.36
N LYS A 35 15.37 2.01 -0.90
CA LYS A 35 14.14 1.52 -0.27
C LYS A 35 14.25 0.02 0.00
N VAL A 36 13.77 -0.40 1.16
CA VAL A 36 13.74 -1.80 1.58
C VAL A 36 12.30 -2.18 1.91
N ILE A 37 11.88 -3.37 1.48
CA ILE A 37 10.57 -3.95 1.75
C ILE A 37 10.77 -5.41 2.17
N SER A 38 9.90 -5.92 3.05
CA SER A 38 9.91 -7.33 3.46
C SER A 38 8.84 -8.14 2.73
N ASN A 39 9.04 -9.45 2.64
CA ASN A 39 8.03 -10.37 2.10
C ASN A 39 6.70 -10.32 2.89
N LEU A 40 6.76 -10.01 4.18
CA LEU A 40 5.58 -9.85 5.02
C LEU A 40 4.77 -8.61 4.63
N VAL A 41 5.46 -7.48 4.42
CA VAL A 41 4.82 -6.24 3.94
C VAL A 41 4.15 -6.47 2.59
N ILE A 42 4.83 -7.15 1.66
CA ILE A 42 4.22 -7.49 0.35
C ILE A 42 2.95 -8.33 0.54
N SER A 43 2.99 -9.34 1.41
CA SER A 43 1.82 -10.19 1.68
C SER A 43 0.65 -9.41 2.28
N GLU A 44 0.92 -8.47 3.18
CA GLU A 44 -0.12 -7.63 3.79
C GLU A 44 -0.73 -6.67 2.77
N VAL A 45 0.09 -6.01 1.94
CA VAL A 45 -0.41 -5.13 0.86
C VAL A 45 -1.32 -5.89 -0.08
N LEU A 46 -0.92 -7.10 -0.53
CA LEU A 46 -1.76 -7.94 -1.36
C LEU A 46 -3.05 -8.35 -0.65
N THR A 47 -2.99 -8.68 0.64
CA THR A 47 -4.17 -9.06 1.43
C THR A 47 -5.14 -7.89 1.56
N VAL A 48 -4.66 -6.67 1.80
CA VAL A 48 -5.50 -5.48 1.92
C VAL A 48 -6.14 -5.11 0.58
N LEU A 49 -5.32 -5.03 -0.49
CA LEU A 49 -5.79 -4.58 -1.80
C LEU A 49 -6.65 -5.64 -2.52
N ILE A 50 -6.26 -6.92 -2.46
CA ILE A 50 -6.96 -8.02 -3.16
C ILE A 50 -8.05 -8.63 -2.27
N GLY A 51 -7.83 -8.72 -0.96
CA GLY A 51 -8.82 -9.26 -0.02
C GLY A 51 -10.12 -8.49 -0.04
N CYS A 52 -10.08 -7.17 -0.28
CA CYS A 52 -11.29 -6.36 -0.48
C CYS A 52 -12.14 -6.86 -1.67
N ALA A 53 -11.53 -7.38 -2.74
CA ALA A 53 -12.26 -7.95 -3.87
C ALA A 53 -12.86 -9.34 -3.57
N ILE A 54 -12.17 -10.16 -2.77
CA ILE A 54 -12.59 -11.53 -2.45
C ILE A 54 -13.74 -11.55 -1.42
N ILE A 55 -13.72 -10.65 -0.43
CA ILE A 55 -14.79 -10.57 0.58
C ILE A 55 -16.09 -10.11 -0.06
N ASN A 56 -16.06 -9.10 -0.94
CA ASN A 56 -17.26 -8.66 -1.67
C ASN A 56 -17.87 -9.79 -2.52
N PHE A 57 -17.03 -10.59 -3.20
CA PHE A 57 -17.52 -11.76 -3.97
C PHE A 57 -18.16 -12.85 -3.09
N SER A 58 -17.75 -12.99 -1.82
CA SER A 58 -18.33 -13.99 -0.91
C SER A 58 -19.63 -13.53 -0.21
N VAL A 59 -19.91 -12.23 -0.21
CA VAL A 59 -21.14 -11.65 0.40
C VAL A 59 -22.28 -11.53 -0.62
N ASP A 60 -21.95 -11.40 -1.91
CA ASP A 60 -22.92 -11.33 -3.02
C ASP A 60 -23.26 -12.71 -3.64
N GLY A 61 -22.78 -13.81 -3.05
CA GLY A 61 -22.96 -15.21 -3.52
C GLY A 61 -24.00 -16.01 -2.75
#